data_AF-A0A2M7X544-F1
#
_entry.id   AF-A0A2M7X544-F1
#
_cell.length_a   1.000
_cell.length_b   1.000
_cell.length_c   1.000
_cell.angle_alpha   90.00
_cell.angle_beta   90.00
_cell.angle_gamma   90.00
#
_symmetry.space_group_name_H-M   'P 1'
#
loop_
_entity.id
_entity.type
_entity.pdbx_description
1 polymer ?
#
loop_
_entity_poly.entity_id
_entity_poly.type
_entity_poly.pdbx_seq_one_letter_code
_entity_poly.pdbx_strand_id
1 'polypeptide(L)'
;MADTPRESMPQIHVVQSQHINTIASKFDTTFRKKARSIVTGIVARQTDRKELVIDAVKATNGSGWIVTDDEVLSAINTLTEYGVTDFSKEGALAYAGFIKAQTVNFKINSHVVVVLT
;
A
#
# COMPACT_ATOMS: atom_id res chain seq x y z
N MET A 1 -38.80 -0.73 7.91
CA MET A 1 -37.89 -0.41 6.79
C MET A 1 -36.50 -0.72 7.27
N ALA A 2 -35.80 -1.65 6.62
CA ALA A 2 -34.46 -2.06 7.03
C ALA A 2 -33.49 -0.91 6.82
N ASP A 3 -32.72 -0.62 7.85
CA ASP A 3 -31.62 0.33 7.86
C ASP A 3 -30.63 -0.10 6.77
N THR A 4 -30.60 0.64 5.65
CA THR A 4 -29.59 0.39 4.62
C THR A 4 -28.28 0.83 5.26
N PRO A 5 -27.29 -0.07 5.51
CA PRO A 5 -26.06 0.33 6.17
C PRO A 5 -25.48 1.49 5.37
N ARG A 6 -25.25 2.64 6.03
CA ARG A 6 -24.49 3.73 5.40
C ARG A 6 -23.17 3.10 4.94
N GLU A 7 -23.00 2.98 3.63
CA GLU A 7 -21.80 2.44 3.01
C GLU A 7 -20.61 3.25 3.53
N SER A 8 -19.87 2.71 4.49
CA SER A 8 -18.63 3.33 4.90
C SER A 8 -17.68 3.18 3.73
N MET A 9 -17.23 4.31 3.17
CA MET A 9 -16.25 4.27 2.08
C MET A 9 -15.04 3.43 2.52
N PRO A 10 -14.54 2.53 1.65
CA PRO A 10 -13.35 1.76 1.99
C PRO A 10 -12.17 2.70 2.21
N GLN A 11 -11.34 2.39 3.20
CA GLN A 11 -10.07 3.09 3.38
C GLN A 11 -9.18 2.85 2.16
N ILE A 12 -8.70 3.93 1.54
CA ILE A 12 -7.75 3.82 0.43
C ILE A 12 -6.34 3.88 1.00
N HIS A 13 -5.57 2.82 0.79
CA HIS A 13 -4.17 2.77 1.18
C HIS A 13 -3.25 2.80 -0.03
N VAL A 14 -2.25 3.68 -0.01
CA VAL A 14 -1.26 3.79 -1.08
C VAL A 14 0.06 3.19 -0.61
N VAL A 15 0.57 2.20 -1.33
CA VAL A 15 1.85 1.55 -0.99
C VAL A 15 2.90 1.88 -2.05
N GLN A 16 4.08 2.28 -1.60
CA GLN A 16 5.18 2.67 -2.49
C GLN A 16 6.53 2.21 -1.91
N SER A 17 7.55 2.08 -2.76
CA SER A 17 8.87 1.61 -2.31
C SER A 17 9.71 2.74 -1.71
N GLN A 18 10.79 2.37 -1.00
CA GLN A 18 11.83 3.33 -0.58
C GLN A 18 12.47 4.09 -1.75
N HIS A 19 12.36 3.60 -2.98
CA HIS A 19 12.92 4.26 -4.16
C HIS A 19 12.02 5.38 -4.70
N ILE A 20 10.75 5.06 -4.94
CA ILE A 20 9.74 5.97 -5.52
C ILE A 20 8.53 6.00 -4.59
N ASN A 21 8.34 7.11 -3.85
CA ASN A 21 7.34 7.25 -2.77
C ASN A 21 6.63 8.60 -2.77
N THR A 22 6.37 9.14 -3.94
CA THR A 22 5.86 10.50 -4.14
C THR A 22 4.54 10.82 -3.43
N ILE A 23 3.68 9.83 -3.18
CA ILE A 23 2.39 9.95 -2.50
C ILE A 23 2.50 9.42 -1.06
N ALA A 24 3.01 8.22 -0.87
CA ALA A 24 3.10 7.56 0.43
C ALA A 24 3.93 8.37 1.45
N SER A 25 4.93 9.12 0.99
CA SER A 25 5.76 9.98 1.84
C SER A 25 5.01 11.15 2.49
N LYS A 26 3.74 11.37 2.12
CA LYS A 26 2.85 12.35 2.79
C LYS A 26 2.22 11.79 4.06
N PHE A 27 2.28 10.48 4.26
CA PHE A 27 1.67 9.77 5.37
C PHE A 27 2.72 9.02 6.20
N ASP A 28 3.69 8.39 5.54
CA ASP A 28 4.82 7.70 6.16
C ASP A 28 6.09 8.54 5.98
N THR A 29 6.53 9.21 7.05
CA THR A 29 7.73 10.06 7.04
C THR A 29 8.96 9.35 7.60
N THR A 30 8.80 8.14 8.15
CA THR A 30 9.85 7.40 8.86
C THR A 30 10.44 6.33 7.96
N PHE A 31 11.20 6.74 6.95
CA PHE A 31 11.86 5.83 6.02
C PHE A 31 13.20 6.36 5.56
N ARG A 32 14.06 5.46 5.07
CA ARG A 32 15.31 5.82 4.37
C ARG A 32 15.12 5.62 2.87
N LYS A 33 15.38 6.66 2.08
CA LYS A 33 15.28 6.60 0.62
C LYS A 33 16.37 5.70 0.05
N LYS A 34 16.04 4.86 -0.94
CA LYS A 34 17.01 4.02 -1.67
C LYS A 34 17.16 4.49 -3.12
N ALA A 35 18.36 4.29 -3.68
CA ALA A 35 18.66 4.64 -5.06
C ALA A 35 18.05 3.68 -6.10
N ARG A 36 17.65 2.48 -5.67
CA ARG A 36 17.03 1.43 -6.49
C ARG A 36 16.03 0.63 -5.64
N SER A 37 15.12 -0.07 -6.30
CA SER A 37 14.22 -1.06 -5.69
C SER A 37 14.12 -2.29 -6.58
N ILE A 38 13.78 -3.43 -5.98
CA ILE A 38 13.46 -4.66 -6.72
C ILE A 38 12.11 -4.59 -7.44
N VAL A 39 11.26 -3.65 -7.03
CA VAL A 39 9.97 -3.32 -7.64
C VAL A 39 10.23 -2.28 -8.74
N THR A 40 9.94 -2.65 -9.98
CA THR A 40 10.44 -1.91 -11.17
C THR A 40 9.34 -1.31 -12.01
N GLY A 41 8.09 -1.73 -11.86
CA GLY A 41 6.92 -1.17 -12.56
C GLY A 41 6.50 0.20 -12.03
N ILE A 42 6.90 0.57 -10.81
CA ILE A 42 6.61 1.89 -10.23
C ILE A 42 7.74 2.86 -10.53
N VAL A 43 7.70 3.46 -11.73
CA VAL A 43 8.76 4.40 -12.20
C VAL A 43 8.34 5.87 -12.18
N ALA A 44 7.05 6.17 -11.99
CA ALA A 44 6.53 7.52 -12.08
C ALA A 44 7.01 8.40 -10.91
N ARG A 45 8.02 9.24 -11.18
CA ARG A 45 8.59 10.22 -10.22
C ARG A 45 7.73 11.46 -10.05
N GLN A 46 6.81 11.71 -10.98
CA GLN A 46 5.82 12.76 -10.96
C GLN A 46 4.53 12.20 -11.54
N THR A 47 3.39 12.62 -11.00
CA THR A 47 2.06 12.27 -11.53
C THR A 47 1.16 13.48 -11.34
N ASP A 48 0.50 13.90 -12.42
CA ASP A 48 -0.37 15.07 -12.43
C ASP A 48 -1.58 14.92 -11.49
N ARG A 49 -1.91 13.67 -11.13
CA ARG A 49 -3.04 13.34 -10.25
C ARG A 49 -2.64 13.12 -8.80
N LYS A 50 -1.39 13.43 -8.43
CA LYS A 50 -0.86 13.19 -7.08
C LYS A 50 -1.77 13.76 -5.99
N GLU A 51 -2.14 15.04 -6.10
CA GLU A 51 -2.92 15.72 -5.06
C GLU A 51 -4.34 15.13 -4.97
N LEU A 52 -4.96 14.78 -6.11
CA LEU A 52 -6.25 14.09 -6.12
C LEU A 52 -6.19 12.75 -5.38
N VAL A 53 -5.11 11.99 -5.55
CA VAL A 53 -4.93 10.71 -4.83
C VAL A 53 -4.73 10.95 -3.34
N ILE A 54 -3.92 11.94 -2.95
CA ILE A 54 -3.70 12.29 -1.54
C ILE A 54 -5.02 12.69 -0.86
N ASP A 55 -5.83 13.50 -1.54
CA ASP A 55 -7.11 13.96 -1.02
C ASP A 55 -8.11 12.81 -0.89
N ALA A 56 -8.15 11.88 -1.85
CA ALA A 56 -8.96 10.67 -1.76
C ALA A 56 -8.55 9.75 -0.60
N VAL A 57 -7.24 9.57 -0.37
CA VAL A 57 -6.72 8.81 0.77
C VAL A 57 -7.16 9.44 2.09
N LYS A 58 -7.05 10.76 2.22
CA LYS A 58 -7.48 11.49 3.42
C LYS A 58 -8.99 11.40 3.63
N ALA A 59 -9.79 11.58 2.57
CA ALA A 59 -11.25 11.55 2.63
C ALA A 59 -11.80 10.18 3.07
N THR A 60 -11.02 9.11 2.86
CA THR A 60 -11.38 7.74 3.25
C THR A 60 -10.77 7.33 4.60
N ASN A 61 -10.08 8.23 5.32
CA ASN A 61 -9.30 7.92 6.51
C ASN A 61 -8.28 6.80 6.28
N GLY A 62 -7.76 6.72 5.06
CA GLY A 62 -6.69 5.81 4.70
C GLY A 62 -5.30 6.38 5.02
N SER A 63 -4.26 5.71 4.53
CA SER A 63 -2.87 6.10 4.78
C SER A 63 -1.96 5.71 3.61
N GLY A 64 -0.70 6.15 3.70
CA GLY A 64 0.37 5.76 2.80
C GLY A 64 1.44 4.93 3.53
N TRP A 65 2.00 3.94 2.85
CA TRP A 65 3.00 3.03 3.40
C TRP A 65 4.22 2.97 2.50
N ILE A 66 5.40 3.27 3.06
CA ILE A 66 6.66 3.10 2.35
C ILE A 66 7.32 1.80 2.78
N VAL A 67 7.51 0.88 1.85
CA VAL A 67 8.05 -0.44 2.12
C VAL A 67 9.45 -0.64 1.54
N THR A 68 10.23 -1.46 2.22
CA THR A 68 11.59 -1.86 1.88
C THR A 68 11.59 -3.06 0.93
N ASP A 69 12.70 -3.29 0.24
CA ASP A 69 12.84 -4.48 -0.61
C ASP A 69 12.77 -5.78 0.22
N ASP A 70 13.25 -5.77 1.45
CA ASP A 70 13.22 -6.93 2.35
C ASP A 70 11.77 -7.26 2.78
N GLU A 71 10.95 -6.23 3.07
CA GLU A 71 9.52 -6.40 3.33
C GLU A 71 8.79 -6.96 2.10
N VAL A 72 9.17 -6.54 0.89
CA VAL A 72 8.61 -7.09 -0.36
C VAL A 72 9.01 -8.56 -0.54
N LEU A 73 10.27 -8.92 -0.28
CA LEU A 73 10.72 -10.32 -0.35
C LEU A 73 10.02 -11.20 0.69
N SER A 74 9.82 -10.69 1.91
CA SER A 74 9.03 -11.38 2.93
C SER A 74 7.59 -11.56 2.48
N ALA A 75 6.97 -10.54 1.87
CA ALA A 75 5.63 -10.63 1.32
C ALA A 75 5.50 -11.67 0.21
N ILE A 76 6.49 -11.76 -0.69
CA ILE A 76 6.55 -12.80 -1.73
C ILE A 76 6.57 -14.20 -1.10
N ASN A 77 7.41 -14.40 -0.09
CA ASN A 77 7.51 -15.68 0.60
C ASN A 77 6.18 -16.06 1.26
N THR A 78 5.57 -15.14 2.02
CA THR A 78 4.27 -15.37 2.67
C THR A 78 3.15 -15.67 1.67
N LEU A 79 3.05 -14.91 0.57
CA LEU A 79 2.05 -15.16 -0.47
C LEU A 79 2.24 -16.53 -1.12
N THR A 80 3.49 -16.93 -1.35
CA THR A 80 3.84 -18.25 -1.91
C THR A 80 3.47 -19.38 -0.94
N GLU A 81 3.73 -19.20 0.37
CA GLU A 81 3.32 -20.14 1.42
C GLU A 81 1.80 -20.30 1.51
N TYR A 82 1.04 -19.25 1.17
CA TYR A 82 -0.42 -19.31 1.04
C TYR A 82 -0.89 -19.94 -0.28
N GLY A 83 0.02 -20.40 -1.14
CA GLY A 83 -0.29 -21.01 -2.42
C GLY A 83 -0.67 -20.02 -3.52
N VAL A 84 -0.48 -18.71 -3.29
CA VAL A 84 -0.62 -17.69 -4.33
C VAL A 84 0.63 -17.76 -5.19
N THR A 85 0.46 -18.06 -6.48
CA THR A 85 1.59 -18.31 -7.40
C THR A 85 1.63 -17.35 -8.59
N ASP A 86 0.57 -16.59 -8.82
CA ASP A 86 0.46 -15.63 -9.92
C ASP A 86 0.27 -14.21 -9.39
N PHE A 87 1.38 -13.49 -9.25
CA PHE A 87 1.43 -12.08 -8.84
C PHE A 87 2.79 -11.45 -9.20
N SER A 88 2.78 -10.14 -9.40
CA SER A 88 3.96 -9.31 -9.62
C SER A 88 4.58 -8.85 -8.29
N LYS A 89 5.78 -8.27 -8.38
CA LYS A 89 6.43 -7.63 -7.22
C LYS A 89 5.65 -6.40 -6.74
N GLU A 90 4.88 -5.75 -7.61
CA GLU A 90 3.97 -4.65 -7.30
C GLU A 90 2.74 -5.15 -6.51
N GLY A 91 2.23 -6.33 -6.84
CA GLY A 91 1.22 -7.01 -6.02
C GLY A 91 1.76 -7.36 -4.64
N ALA A 92 2.97 -7.93 -4.58
CA ALA A 92 3.65 -8.21 -3.32
C ALA A 92 3.92 -6.95 -2.48
N LEU A 93 4.25 -5.83 -3.13
CA LEU A 93 4.41 -4.53 -2.51
C LEU A 93 3.12 -4.10 -1.80
N ALA A 94 1.96 -4.26 -2.44
CA ALA A 94 0.67 -3.94 -1.83
C ALA A 94 0.42 -4.76 -0.56
N TYR A 95 0.74 -6.07 -0.60
CA TYR A 95 0.65 -6.93 0.57
C TYR A 95 1.62 -6.52 1.69
N ALA A 96 2.87 -6.19 1.35
CA ALA A 96 3.84 -5.67 2.32
C ALA A 96 3.34 -4.41 3.03
N GLY A 97 2.63 -3.51 2.31
CA GLY A 97 2.02 -2.34 2.90
C GLY A 97 0.89 -2.67 3.89
N PHE A 98 0.09 -3.69 3.60
CA PHE A 98 -0.90 -4.19 4.55
C PHE A 98 -0.25 -4.75 5.83
N ILE A 99 0.79 -5.57 5.69
CA ILE A 99 1.55 -6.09 6.83
C ILE A 99 2.13 -4.93 7.66
N LYS A 100 2.75 -3.93 7.01
CA LYS A 100 3.29 -2.75 7.70
C LYS A 100 2.22 -1.96 8.45
N ALA A 101 1.02 -1.81 7.89
CA ALA A 101 -0.09 -1.16 8.57
C ALA A 101 -0.47 -1.87 9.87
N GLN A 102 -0.43 -3.21 9.87
CA GLN A 102 -0.66 -4.01 11.08
C GLN A 102 0.47 -3.85 12.11
N THR A 103 1.74 -3.83 11.68
CA THR A 103 2.88 -3.74 12.62
C THR A 103 2.91 -2.41 13.38
N VAL A 104 2.42 -1.33 12.78
CA VAL A 104 2.30 -0.01 13.44
C VAL A 104 0.97 0.19 14.17
N ASN A 105 0.16 -0.87 14.32
CA ASN A 105 -1.18 -0.83 14.92
C ASN A 105 -2.11 0.22 14.28
N PHE A 106 -2.00 0.42 12.96
CA PHE A 106 -2.94 1.26 12.26
C PHE A 106 -4.35 0.65 12.33
N LYS A 107 -5.37 1.48 12.58
CA LYS A 107 -6.77 1.02 12.62
C LYS A 107 -7.28 0.77 11.20
N ILE A 108 -7.12 -0.47 10.73
CA ILE A 108 -7.68 -0.97 9.47
C ILE A 108 -9.12 -1.44 9.72
N ASN A 109 -10.02 -1.13 8.79
CA ASN A 109 -11.40 -1.65 8.82
C ASN A 109 -11.44 -3.19 8.69
N SER A 110 -12.54 -3.80 9.14
CA SER A 110 -12.66 -5.25 9.29
C SER A 110 -12.56 -6.07 8.00
N HIS A 111 -12.80 -5.46 6.84
CA HIS A 111 -12.73 -6.10 5.54
C HIS A 111 -11.64 -5.44 4.71
N VAL A 112 -10.65 -6.24 4.31
CA VAL A 112 -9.46 -5.76 3.60
C VAL A 112 -9.36 -6.44 2.25
N VAL A 113 -9.14 -5.64 1.21
CA VAL A 113 -8.80 -6.11 -0.13
C VAL A 113 -7.39 -5.64 -0.43
N VAL A 114 -6.51 -6.59 -0.75
CA VAL A 114 -5.17 -6.31 -1.29
C VAL A 114 -5.19 -6.62 -2.78
N VAL A 115 -4.84 -5.63 -3.60
CA VAL A 115 -4.78 -5.81 -5.05
C VAL A 115 -3.43 -6.43 -5.40
N LEU A 116 -3.46 -7.69 -5.84
CA LEU A 116 -2.30 -8.37 -6.40
C LEU A 116 -2.35 -8.17 -7.92
N THR A 117 -1.44 -7.35 -8.44
CA THR A 117 -1.26 -7.11 -9.88
C THR A 117 -0.24 -8.05 -10.48
#